data_AF-A0A8X6RCP2-F1
#
_entry.id   AF-A0A8X6RCP2-F1
#
_cell.length_a   1.000
_cell.length_b   1.000
_cell.length_c   1.000
_cell.angle_alpha   90.00
_cell.angle_beta   90.00
_cell.angle_gamma   90.00
#
_symmetry.space_group_name_H-M   'P 1'
#
loop_
_entity.id
_entity.type
_entity.pdbx_description
1 polymer ?
#
loop_
_entity_poly.entity_id
_entity_poly.type
_entity_poly.pdbx_seq_one_letter_code
_entity_poly.pdbx_strand_id
1 'polypeptide(L)'
;MQLKDKYLRLEAAQEAVSGTLLQLEDNGEEFETDFIDAESYREKYLECYTRIDKKLGETVISEVPDTPRKFKLPKLELRKFGGDRRSSFRFGASSKKIHDDGSIPNEDKMQYLVASVEPKSKAERLILSFPATAANYPKAVDQLKERFGREDLLVQIYVRDLLTMVMKNAVSGRAKTDLSRLYDELRES
;
A
#
# COMPACT_ATOMS: atom_id res chain seq x y z
N MET A 1 -70.12 -1.34 -56.71
CA MET A 1 -69.12 -2.41 -56.92
C MET A 1 -67.76 -2.13 -56.29
N GLN A 2 -67.28 -0.87 -56.24
CA GLN A 2 -65.91 -0.54 -55.76
C GLN A 2 -65.67 -0.68 -54.24
N LEU A 3 -66.68 -0.48 -53.39
CA LEU A 3 -66.50 -0.54 -51.93
C LEU A 3 -66.27 -1.97 -51.42
N LYS A 4 -66.95 -2.95 -52.04
CA LYS A 4 -66.80 -4.37 -51.72
C LYS A 4 -65.40 -4.87 -52.08
N ASP A 5 -64.87 -4.46 -53.23
CA ASP A 5 -63.50 -4.77 -53.65
C ASP A 5 -62.45 -4.18 -52.68
N LYS A 6 -62.64 -2.93 -52.23
CA LYS A 6 -61.76 -2.32 -51.22
C LYS A 6 -61.81 -3.05 -49.87
N TYR A 7 -62.99 -3.49 -49.43
CA TYR A 7 -63.15 -4.27 -48.21
C TYR A 7 -62.43 -5.63 -48.29
N LEU A 8 -62.61 -6.36 -49.40
CA LEU A 8 -61.94 -7.63 -49.64
C LEU A 8 -60.40 -7.49 -49.66
N ARG A 9 -59.88 -6.41 -50.25
CA ARG A 9 -58.43 -6.13 -50.23
C ARG A 9 -57.92 -5.79 -48.84
N LEU A 10 -58.71 -5.08 -48.03
CA LEU A 10 -58.36 -4.77 -46.65
C LEU A 10 -58.34 -6.03 -45.79
N GLU A 11 -59.33 -6.91 -45.98
CA GLU A 11 -59.41 -8.20 -45.28
C GLU A 11 -58.21 -9.09 -45.63
N ALA A 12 -57.88 -9.21 -46.92
CA ALA A 12 -56.69 -9.95 -47.37
C ALA A 12 -55.37 -9.34 -46.85
N ALA A 13 -55.27 -8.00 -46.79
CA ALA A 13 -54.10 -7.32 -46.23
C ALA A 13 -53.99 -7.54 -44.72
N GLN A 14 -55.11 -7.53 -43.99
CA GLN A 14 -55.14 -7.76 -42.55
C GLN A 14 -54.79 -9.22 -42.21
N GLU A 15 -55.25 -10.17 -43.03
CA GLU A 15 -54.89 -11.59 -42.90
C GLU A 15 -53.40 -11.82 -43.18
N ALA A 16 -52.85 -11.15 -44.21
CA ALA A 16 -51.41 -11.19 -44.49
C ALA A 16 -50.56 -10.58 -43.37
N VAL A 17 -50.97 -9.43 -42.83
CA VAL A 17 -50.29 -8.78 -41.70
C VAL A 17 -50.35 -9.68 -40.45
N SER A 18 -51.50 -10.27 -40.16
CA SER A 18 -51.67 -11.20 -39.04
C SER A 18 -50.79 -12.44 -39.20
N GLY A 19 -50.70 -12.99 -40.40
CA GLY A 19 -49.83 -14.13 -40.70
C GLY A 19 -48.35 -13.79 -40.50
N THR A 20 -47.90 -12.61 -40.93
CA THR A 20 -46.52 -12.17 -40.71
C THR A 20 -46.20 -11.87 -39.23
N LEU A 21 -47.16 -11.36 -38.46
CA LEU A 21 -46.99 -11.10 -37.02
C LEU A 21 -46.85 -12.42 -36.24
N LEU A 22 -47.63 -13.44 -36.59
CA LEU A 22 -47.52 -14.78 -36.02
C LEU A 22 -46.19 -15.47 -36.39
N GLN A 23 -45.61 -15.15 -37.55
CA GLN A 23 -44.28 -15.63 -37.95
C GLN A 23 -43.12 -14.86 -37.29
N LEU A 24 -43.37 -13.68 -36.72
CA LEU A 24 -42.39 -12.90 -35.96
C LEU A 24 -42.38 -13.25 -34.46
N GLU A 25 -43.25 -14.17 -34.02
CA GLU A 25 -43.34 -14.61 -32.62
C GLU A 25 -42.37 -15.73 -32.25
N ASP A 26 -41.49 -16.17 -33.16
CA ASP A 26 -40.61 -17.31 -32.91
C ASP A 26 -39.12 -17.02 -33.14
N ASN A 27 -38.56 -16.17 -32.28
CA ASN A 27 -37.25 -16.44 -31.69
C ASN A 27 -37.40 -16.62 -30.16
N GLY A 28 -38.62 -16.94 -29.68
CA GLY A 28 -38.88 -17.16 -28.26
C GLY A 28 -38.00 -18.26 -27.67
N GLU A 29 -37.69 -19.28 -28.48
CA GLU A 29 -36.71 -20.31 -28.11
C GLU A 29 -35.30 -19.76 -27.98
N GLU A 30 -34.85 -18.86 -28.87
CA GLU A 30 -33.51 -18.23 -28.79
C GLU A 30 -33.40 -17.34 -27.54
N PHE A 31 -34.44 -16.55 -27.26
CA PHE A 31 -34.52 -15.73 -26.04
C PHE A 31 -34.55 -16.59 -24.78
N GLU A 32 -35.28 -17.69 -24.78
CA GLU A 32 -35.34 -18.61 -23.65
C GLU A 32 -33.98 -19.31 -23.45
N THR A 33 -33.31 -19.72 -24.53
CA THR A 33 -31.95 -20.29 -24.45
C THR A 33 -30.93 -19.28 -23.93
N ASP A 34 -30.97 -18.04 -24.42
CA ASP A 34 -30.08 -16.97 -23.98
C ASP A 34 -30.33 -16.61 -22.50
N PHE A 35 -31.59 -16.63 -22.08
CA PHE A 35 -31.98 -16.39 -20.69
C PHE A 35 -31.46 -17.51 -19.76
N ILE A 36 -31.63 -18.77 -20.15
CA ILE A 36 -31.11 -19.94 -19.42
C ILE A 36 -29.58 -19.91 -19.35
N ASP A 37 -28.90 -19.59 -20.45
CA ASP A 37 -27.45 -19.50 -20.50
C ASP A 37 -26.93 -18.38 -19.59
N ALA A 38 -27.56 -17.20 -19.63
CA ALA A 38 -27.23 -16.09 -18.73
C ALA A 38 -27.41 -16.46 -17.26
N GLU A 39 -28.47 -17.20 -16.93
CA GLU A 39 -28.69 -17.69 -15.57
C GLU A 39 -27.63 -18.73 -15.16
N SER A 40 -27.25 -19.65 -16.05
CA SER A 40 -26.16 -20.60 -15.82
C SER A 40 -24.81 -19.90 -15.55
N TYR A 41 -24.49 -18.83 -16.29
CA TYR A 41 -23.28 -18.05 -16.03
C TYR A 41 -23.33 -17.35 -14.67
N ARG A 42 -24.49 -16.84 -14.27
CA ARG A 42 -24.68 -16.19 -12.96
C ARG A 42 -24.48 -17.18 -11.82
N GLU A 43 -25.01 -18.39 -11.93
CA GLU A 43 -24.82 -19.45 -10.93
C GLU A 43 -23.35 -19.86 -10.80
N LYS A 44 -22.66 -20.11 -11.93
CA LYS A 44 -21.23 -20.43 -11.94
C LYS A 44 -20.40 -19.30 -11.33
N TYR A 45 -20.74 -18.04 -11.61
CA TYR A 45 -20.09 -16.89 -11.01
C TYR A 45 -20.30 -16.87 -9.49
N LEU A 46 -21.52 -17.08 -8.99
CA LEU A 46 -21.80 -17.15 -7.55
C LEU A 46 -21.05 -18.30 -6.86
N GLU A 47 -21.00 -19.47 -7.50
CA GLU A 47 -20.24 -20.61 -7.02
C GLU A 47 -18.74 -20.31 -6.93
N CYS A 48 -18.17 -19.66 -7.95
CA CYS A 48 -16.79 -19.21 -7.94
C CYS A 48 -16.56 -18.13 -6.88
N TYR A 49 -17.46 -17.14 -6.77
CA TYR A 49 -17.38 -16.05 -5.80
C TYR A 49 -17.40 -16.60 -4.38
N THR A 50 -18.34 -17.49 -4.05
CA THR A 50 -18.42 -18.13 -2.72
C THR A 50 -17.21 -19.01 -2.42
N ARG A 51 -16.66 -19.73 -3.41
CA ARG A 51 -15.39 -20.48 -3.25
C ARG A 51 -14.21 -19.57 -2.97
N ILE A 52 -14.12 -18.43 -3.65
CA ILE A 52 -13.05 -17.45 -3.45
C ILE A 52 -13.22 -16.76 -2.10
N ASP A 53 -14.42 -16.32 -1.76
CA ASP A 53 -14.75 -15.63 -0.51
C ASP A 53 -14.54 -16.54 0.70
N LYS A 54 -14.91 -17.83 0.59
CA LYS A 54 -14.58 -18.85 1.60
C LYS A 54 -13.07 -19.03 1.74
N LYS A 55 -12.32 -19.10 0.63
CA LYS A 55 -10.85 -19.17 0.68
C LYS A 55 -10.22 -17.89 1.24
N LEU A 56 -10.76 -16.71 0.95
CA LEU A 56 -10.28 -15.44 1.46
C LEU A 56 -10.57 -15.30 2.96
N GLY A 57 -11.76 -15.72 3.39
CA GLY A 57 -12.16 -15.82 4.79
C GLY A 57 -11.33 -16.85 5.58
N GLU A 58 -10.92 -17.94 4.93
CA GLU A 58 -9.97 -18.92 5.48
C GLU A 58 -8.50 -18.44 5.42
N THR A 59 -8.16 -17.44 4.60
CA THR A 59 -6.78 -16.92 4.47
C THR A 59 -6.44 -15.84 5.50
N VAL A 60 -7.42 -15.37 6.29
CA VAL A 60 -7.15 -14.61 7.52
C VAL A 60 -7.00 -15.60 8.68
N ILE A 61 -5.86 -16.29 8.65
CA ILE A 61 -5.12 -17.06 9.65
C ILE A 61 -4.59 -18.28 8.90
N SER A 62 -3.44 -18.11 8.24
CA SER A 62 -2.60 -19.26 7.95
C SER A 62 -2.09 -19.80 9.28
N GLU A 63 -2.80 -20.78 9.84
CA GLU A 63 -2.18 -21.76 10.73
C GLU A 63 -1.20 -22.56 9.87
N VAL A 64 0.03 -22.06 9.81
CA VAL A 64 1.20 -22.86 9.45
C VAL A 64 1.10 -24.15 10.26
N PRO A 65 1.30 -25.36 9.68
CA PRO A 65 1.38 -26.57 10.49
C PRO A 65 2.42 -26.35 11.57
N ASP A 66 1.96 -26.22 12.81
CA ASP A 66 2.81 -26.06 13.99
C ASP A 66 3.42 -27.42 14.30
N THR A 67 4.33 -27.87 13.43
CA THR A 67 5.49 -28.58 13.94
C THR A 67 6.17 -27.55 14.84
N PRO A 68 6.29 -27.76 16.16
CA PRO A 68 6.89 -26.79 17.05
C PRO A 68 8.37 -26.71 16.70
N ARG A 69 8.70 -25.85 15.73
CA ARG A 69 10.06 -25.40 15.51
C ARG A 69 10.38 -24.64 16.79
N LYS A 70 11.24 -25.21 17.63
CA LYS A 70 11.65 -24.65 18.94
C LYS A 70 12.39 -23.31 18.83
N PHE A 71 12.37 -22.66 17.67
CA PHE A 71 13.00 -21.38 17.42
C PHE A 71 11.95 -20.38 16.95
N LYS A 72 11.56 -19.47 17.84
CA LYS A 72 10.81 -18.26 17.48
C LYS A 72 11.81 -17.32 16.82
N LEU A 73 11.64 -17.05 15.53
CA LEU A 73 12.43 -16.02 14.86
C LEU A 73 12.04 -14.65 15.42
N PRO A 74 13.00 -13.71 15.57
CA PRO A 74 12.67 -12.33 15.90
C PRO A 74 11.64 -11.80 14.89
N LYS A 75 10.58 -11.18 15.40
CA LYS A 75 9.60 -10.51 14.54
C LYS A 75 10.33 -9.38 13.80
N LEU A 76 10.06 -9.24 12.50
CA LEU A 76 10.60 -8.12 11.73
C LEU A 76 9.94 -6.84 12.22
N GLU A 77 10.70 -6.01 12.93
CA GLU A 77 10.23 -4.72 13.42
C GLU A 77 10.60 -3.61 12.44
N LEU A 78 9.61 -2.76 12.13
CA LEU A 78 9.87 -1.52 11.40
C LEU A 78 10.81 -0.65 12.24
N ARG A 79 11.95 -0.31 11.66
CA ARG A 79 12.93 0.56 12.31
C ARG A 79 12.29 1.91 12.59
N LYS A 80 12.34 2.33 13.85
CA LYS A 80 11.77 3.59 14.30
C LYS A 80 12.82 4.72 14.26
N PHE A 81 12.35 5.94 14.02
CA PHE A 81 13.19 7.13 13.98
C PHE A 81 12.71 8.17 15.00
N GLY A 82 13.59 8.53 15.93
CA GLY A 82 13.30 9.52 16.98
C GLY A 82 13.57 10.98 16.62
N GLY A 83 14.15 11.26 15.44
CA GLY A 83 14.57 12.62 15.07
C GLY A 83 15.95 12.99 15.59
N ASP A 84 16.85 12.02 15.72
CA ASP A 84 18.27 12.27 15.98
C ASP A 84 19.05 12.43 14.67
N ARG A 85 20.01 13.34 14.65
CA ARG A 85 20.78 13.67 13.42
C ARG A 85 21.70 12.53 12.99
N ARG A 86 22.32 11.81 13.93
CA ARG A 86 23.22 10.69 13.62
C ARG A 86 22.46 9.49 13.07
N SER A 87 21.23 9.28 13.55
CA SER A 87 20.35 8.24 13.03
C SER A 87 19.61 8.61 11.73
N SER A 88 19.60 9.90 11.34
CA SER A 88 18.85 10.40 10.17
C SER A 88 19.30 9.75 8.85
N PHE A 89 20.61 9.63 8.62
CA PHE A 89 21.13 8.97 7.41
C PHE A 89 20.69 7.49 7.33
N ARG A 90 20.78 6.77 8.46
CA ARG A 90 20.37 5.36 8.55
C ARG A 90 18.87 5.21 8.27
N PHE A 91 18.04 6.13 8.76
CA PHE A 91 16.61 6.16 8.48
C PHE A 91 16.31 6.46 6.99
N GLY A 92 17.01 7.42 6.40
CA GLY A 92 16.90 7.74 4.97
C GLY A 92 17.25 6.53 4.10
N ALA A 93 18.33 5.82 4.40
CA ALA A 93 18.74 4.63 3.68
C ALA A 93 17.69 3.49 3.77
N SER A 94 17.11 3.27 4.96
CA SER A 94 16.08 2.23 5.14
C SER A 94 14.75 2.55 4.46
N SER A 95 14.39 3.83 4.36
CA SER A 95 13.13 4.27 3.74
C SER A 95 13.23 4.52 2.23
N LYS A 96 14.46 4.58 1.69
CA LYS A 96 14.72 4.87 0.26
C LYS A 96 13.95 3.96 -0.69
N LYS A 97 13.91 2.65 -0.42
CA LYS A 97 13.19 1.69 -1.26
C LYS A 97 11.69 2.02 -1.38
N ILE A 98 11.08 2.49 -0.29
CA ILE A 98 9.66 2.86 -0.27
C ILE A 98 9.47 4.24 -0.89
N HIS A 99 10.38 5.18 -0.64
CA HIS A 99 10.32 6.52 -1.20
C HIS A 99 10.40 6.51 -2.74
N ASP A 100 11.37 5.77 -3.28
CA ASP A 100 11.67 5.72 -4.72
C ASP A 100 10.71 4.81 -5.51
N ASP A 101 9.94 3.96 -4.83
CA ASP A 101 8.96 3.08 -5.48
C ASP A 101 7.72 3.87 -5.93
N GLY A 102 7.60 4.07 -7.24
CA GLY A 102 6.47 4.78 -7.86
C GLY A 102 5.15 4.01 -7.85
N SER A 103 5.17 2.71 -7.55
CA SER A 103 3.94 1.90 -7.45
C SER A 103 3.19 2.13 -6.13
N ILE A 104 3.91 2.57 -5.09
CA ILE A 104 3.32 2.85 -3.79
C ILE A 104 2.71 4.27 -3.81
N PRO A 105 1.40 4.42 -3.54
CA PRO A 105 0.80 5.75 -3.50
C PRO A 105 1.33 6.55 -2.30
N ASN A 106 1.37 7.88 -2.45
CA ASN A 106 1.89 8.77 -1.40
C ASN A 106 1.10 8.67 -0.09
N GLU A 107 -0.16 8.25 -0.12
CA GLU A 107 -0.97 8.01 1.07
C GLU A 107 -0.40 6.88 1.93
N ASP A 108 -0.08 5.75 1.31
CA ASP A 108 0.56 4.62 1.98
C ASP A 108 1.97 4.98 2.44
N LYS A 109 2.70 5.77 1.66
CA LYS A 109 4.02 6.29 2.09
C LYS A 109 3.91 7.22 3.31
N MET A 110 2.85 8.02 3.42
CA MET A 110 2.58 8.86 4.58
C MET A 110 2.23 8.01 5.81
N GLN A 111 1.40 6.98 5.65
CA GLN A 111 1.09 6.04 6.73
C GLN A 111 2.34 5.29 7.19
N TYR A 112 3.18 4.83 6.26
CA TYR A 112 4.49 4.26 6.56
C TYR A 112 5.32 5.25 7.38
N LEU A 113 5.39 6.51 6.97
CA LEU A 113 6.18 7.54 7.67
C LEU A 113 5.71 7.75 9.11
N VAL A 114 4.40 7.80 9.35
CA VAL A 114 3.79 7.86 10.69
C VAL A 114 4.11 6.61 11.50
N ALA A 115 4.07 5.42 10.87
CA ALA A 115 4.44 4.17 11.54
C ALA A 115 5.94 4.05 11.79
N SER A 116 6.78 4.82 11.11
CA SER A 116 8.25 4.71 11.18
C SER A 116 8.90 5.67 12.17
N VAL A 117 8.13 6.51 12.87
CA VAL A 117 8.64 7.41 13.90
C VAL A 117 8.47 6.83 15.29
N GLU A 118 9.37 7.18 16.21
CA GLU A 118 9.26 6.77 17.62
C GLU A 118 8.19 7.60 18.35
N PRO A 119 7.38 6.99 19.22
CA PRO A 119 6.43 7.72 20.04
C PRO A 119 7.10 8.78 20.93
N LYS A 120 6.43 9.92 21.13
CA LYS A 120 6.88 11.08 21.94
C LYS A 120 8.17 11.75 21.42
N SER A 121 8.61 11.42 20.21
CA SER A 121 9.88 11.87 19.66
C SER A 121 9.79 13.22 18.94
N LYS A 122 10.95 13.78 18.56
CA LYS A 122 11.00 15.03 17.77
C LYS A 122 10.52 14.80 16.34
N ALA A 123 10.81 13.62 15.78
CA ALA A 123 10.35 13.24 14.46
C ALA A 123 8.83 13.05 14.44
N GLU A 124 8.25 12.38 15.43
CA GLU A 124 6.80 12.19 15.53
C GLU A 124 6.06 13.53 15.58
N ARG A 125 6.48 14.47 16.45
CA ARG A 125 5.88 15.80 16.51
C ARG A 125 5.91 16.55 15.17
N LEU A 126 6.98 16.36 14.38
CA LEU A 126 7.07 16.95 13.05
C LEU A 126 6.11 16.26 12.07
N ILE A 127 6.12 14.93 12.03
CA ILE A 127 5.27 14.16 11.10
C ILE A 127 3.79 14.36 11.39
N LEU A 128 3.38 14.30 12.65
CA LEU A 128 1.99 14.51 13.06
C LEU A 128 1.53 15.96 12.89
N SER A 129 2.42 16.93 12.66
CA SER A 129 2.02 18.30 12.31
C SER A 129 1.45 18.42 10.90
N PHE A 130 1.68 17.41 10.05
CA PHE A 130 1.08 17.29 8.73
C PHE A 130 -0.12 16.35 8.79
N PRO A 131 -1.29 16.75 8.26
CA PRO A 131 -2.39 15.82 8.04
C PRO A 131 -1.91 14.63 7.19
N ALA A 132 -2.27 13.41 7.60
CA ALA A 132 -1.87 12.15 6.95
C ALA A 132 -2.57 11.96 5.60
N THR A 133 -2.14 12.73 4.61
CA THR A 133 -2.71 12.77 3.26
C THR A 133 -1.61 12.64 2.21
N ALA A 134 -1.95 12.12 1.03
CA ALA A 134 -1.03 11.96 -0.09
C ALA A 134 -0.28 13.25 -0.48
N ALA A 135 -0.97 14.40 -0.45
CA ALA A 135 -0.41 15.70 -0.83
C ALA A 135 0.67 16.21 0.15
N ASN A 136 0.64 15.73 1.41
CA ASN A 136 1.54 16.19 2.46
C ASN A 136 2.77 15.30 2.63
N TYR A 137 2.77 14.09 2.08
CA TYR A 137 3.94 13.21 2.11
C TYR A 137 5.24 13.90 1.65
N PRO A 138 5.32 14.52 0.44
CA PRO A 138 6.55 15.16 0.00
C PRO A 138 6.98 16.29 0.94
N LYS A 139 6.03 17.11 1.42
CA LYS A 139 6.29 18.21 2.37
C LYS A 139 6.86 17.69 3.69
N ALA A 140 6.31 16.60 4.21
CA ALA A 140 6.77 15.98 5.45
C ALA A 140 8.19 15.40 5.32
N VAL A 141 8.50 14.77 4.17
CA VAL A 141 9.84 14.25 3.86
C VAL A 141 10.86 15.38 3.75
N ASP A 142 10.52 16.47 3.05
CA ASP A 142 11.41 17.61 2.90
C ASP A 142 11.70 18.28 4.25
N GLN A 143 10.68 18.46 5.08
CA GLN A 143 10.84 18.99 6.44
C GLN A 143 11.66 18.07 7.36
N LEU A 144 11.53 16.74 7.22
CA LEU A 144 12.41 15.80 7.92
C LEU A 144 13.88 15.98 7.49
N LYS A 145 14.14 16.09 6.19
CA LYS A 145 15.50 16.29 5.65
C LYS A 145 16.08 17.63 6.10
N GLU A 146 15.32 18.71 6.00
CA GLU A 146 15.75 20.04 6.41
C GLU A 146 16.10 20.10 7.90
N ARG A 147 15.27 19.48 8.75
CA ARG A 147 15.43 19.56 10.19
C ARG A 147 16.50 18.61 10.73
N PHE A 148 16.55 17.37 10.23
CA PHE A 148 17.36 16.30 10.79
C PHE A 148 18.50 15.81 9.88
N GLY A 149 18.39 16.01 8.57
CA GLY A 149 19.35 15.53 7.55
C GLY A 149 20.48 16.50 7.21
N ARG A 150 20.67 17.57 7.98
CA ARG A 150 21.75 18.56 7.81
C ARG A 150 23.13 17.95 8.10
N GLU A 151 23.85 17.56 7.04
CA GLU A 151 25.17 16.93 7.11
C GLU A 151 26.24 17.85 7.73
N ASP A 152 26.17 19.15 7.47
CA ASP A 152 27.05 20.18 8.05
C ASP A 152 27.02 20.15 9.59
N LEU A 153 25.82 20.07 10.16
CA LEU A 153 25.64 19.98 11.61
C LEU A 153 26.08 18.62 12.16
N LEU A 154 25.94 17.56 11.38
CA LEU A 154 26.40 16.23 11.76
C LEU A 154 27.93 16.19 11.85
N VAL A 155 28.64 16.77 10.87
CA VAL A 155 30.10 16.93 10.92
C VAL A 155 30.52 17.69 12.17
N GLN A 156 29.83 18.79 12.51
CA GLN A 156 30.15 19.58 13.71
C GLN A 156 29.97 18.75 15.00
N ILE A 157 28.94 17.91 15.07
CA ILE A 157 28.74 16.99 16.21
C ILE A 157 29.92 16.03 16.32
N TYR A 158 30.32 15.38 15.23
CA TYR A 158 31.45 14.44 15.23
C TYR A 158 32.78 15.13 15.62
N VAL A 159 33.04 16.33 15.11
CA VAL A 159 34.23 17.11 15.49
C VAL A 159 34.22 17.42 16.98
N ARG A 160 33.08 17.86 17.54
CA ARG A 160 32.95 18.14 18.98
C ARG A 160 33.14 16.89 19.82
N ASP A 161 32.60 15.75 19.40
CA ASP A 161 32.73 14.49 20.13
C ASP A 161 34.19 14.03 20.13
N LEU A 162 34.86 14.12 18.98
CA LEU A 162 36.29 13.83 18.86
C LEU A 162 37.13 14.73 19.78
N LEU A 163 36.89 16.05 19.75
CA LEU A 163 37.59 17.00 20.63
C LEU A 163 37.34 16.69 22.12
N THR A 164 36.10 16.39 22.49
CA THR A 164 35.72 16.01 23.86
C THR A 164 36.48 14.76 24.31
N MET A 165 36.62 13.78 23.40
CA MET A 165 37.30 12.53 23.68
C MET A 165 38.82 12.72 23.82
N VAL A 166 39.45 13.51 22.93
CA VAL A 166 40.86 13.90 23.02
C VAL A 166 41.15 14.64 24.33
N MET A 167 40.28 15.57 24.73
CA MET A 167 40.42 16.29 26.00
C MET A 167 40.32 15.34 27.21
N LYS A 168 39.36 14.43 27.23
CA LYS A 168 39.24 13.41 28.30
C LYS A 168 40.51 12.55 28.38
N ASN A 169 41.04 12.11 27.24
CA ASN A 169 42.29 11.35 27.18
C ASN A 169 43.49 12.13 27.72
N ALA A 170 43.58 13.44 27.43
CA ALA A 170 44.64 14.30 27.94
C ALA A 170 44.56 14.55 29.46
N VAL A 171 43.34 14.66 30.01
CA VAL A 171 43.11 14.94 31.44
C VAL A 171 43.25 13.70 32.32
N SER A 172 42.85 12.51 31.84
CA SER A 172 42.87 11.28 32.65
C SER A 172 44.26 10.62 32.79
N GLY A 173 45.30 11.17 32.18
CA GLY A 173 46.71 10.80 32.43
C GLY A 173 47.10 9.35 32.10
N ARG A 174 46.21 8.53 31.53
CA ARG A 174 46.48 7.13 31.18
C ARG A 174 46.26 6.82 29.71
N ALA A 175 47.39 6.56 29.07
CA ALA A 175 47.71 5.44 28.20
C ALA A 175 46.68 5.09 27.13
N LYS A 176 47.01 5.42 25.87
CA LYS A 176 46.55 4.74 24.64
C LYS A 176 45.16 4.11 24.83
N THR A 177 44.10 4.92 24.94
CA THR A 177 42.79 4.40 24.57
C THR A 177 42.96 3.88 23.15
N ASP A 178 42.76 2.57 22.99
CA ASP A 178 43.00 1.90 21.72
C ASP A 178 42.24 2.67 20.65
N LEU A 179 42.97 3.16 19.64
CA LEU A 179 42.40 4.00 18.59
C LEU A 179 41.22 3.28 17.92
N SER A 180 41.25 1.94 17.92
CA SER A 180 40.15 1.08 17.49
C SER A 180 38.88 1.32 18.31
N ARG A 181 38.97 1.36 19.64
CA ARG A 181 37.83 1.57 20.53
C ARG A 181 37.26 2.99 20.39
N LEU A 182 38.14 3.97 20.18
CA LEU A 182 37.76 5.36 19.89
C LEU A 182 36.97 5.47 18.57
N TYR A 183 37.41 4.76 17.54
CA TYR A 183 36.74 4.69 16.25
C TYR A 183 35.37 3.98 16.35
N ASP A 184 35.31 2.87 17.09
CA ASP A 184 34.07 2.11 17.28
C ASP A 184 33.01 2.96 18.02
N GLU A 185 33.40 3.70 19.07
CA GLU A 185 32.50 4.61 19.80
C GLU A 185 31.95 5.74 18.90
N LEU A 186 32.76 6.29 17.98
CA LEU A 186 32.33 7.29 17.00
C LEU A 186 31.36 6.71 15.96
N ARG A 187 31.54 5.45 15.59
CA ARG A 187 30.72 4.75 14.59
C ARG A 187 29.37 4.32 15.14
N GLU A 188 29.33 3.93 16.42
CA GLU A 188 28.12 3.43 17.10
C GLU A 188 27.27 4.54 17.74
N SER A 189 27.84 5.73 18.00
CA SER A 189 27.15 6.90 18.55
C SER A 189 26.15 7.57 17.60
#